data_AF-A0A4V1SF29-F1
#
_entry.id   AF-A0A4V1SF29-F1
#
_cell.length_a   1.000
_cell.length_b   1.000
_cell.length_c   1.000
_cell.angle_alpha   90.00
_cell.angle_beta   90.00
_cell.angle_gamma   90.00
#
_symmetry.space_group_name_H-M   'P 1'
#
loop_
_entity.id
_entity.type
_entity.pdbx_description
1 polymer ?
#
loop_
_entity_poly.entity_id
_entity_poly.type
_entity_poly.pdbx_seq_one_letter_code
_entity_poly.pdbx_strand_id
1 'polypeptide(L)'
;MTNTGDCHTLYGMKMTMHIDESLLKRVMDDYECETKTDAVDMALREMDRRMRFREIGKRGMEATPEELMAAVDPDYDLDVLRVADTPVKYGK
;
A
#
# COMPACT_ATOMS: atom_id res chain seq x y z
N MET A 1 -5.21 -51.13 11.94
CA MET A 1 -5.68 -50.19 10.90
C MET A 1 -5.52 -48.79 11.44
N THR A 2 -4.34 -48.19 11.25
CA THR A 2 -4.05 -46.81 11.65
C THR A 2 -4.56 -45.92 10.55
N ASN A 3 -5.67 -45.22 10.79
CA ASN A 3 -6.13 -44.14 9.91
C ASN A 3 -5.07 -43.05 9.91
N THR A 4 -4.25 -43.03 8.86
CA THR A 4 -3.46 -41.87 8.43
C THR A 4 -4.44 -40.82 7.92
N GLY A 5 -5.05 -40.09 8.85
CA GLY A 5 -5.83 -38.89 8.59
C GLY A 5 -4.90 -37.69 8.44
N ASP A 6 -4.09 -37.70 7.39
CA ASP A 6 -3.28 -36.55 6.97
C ASP A 6 -3.77 -36.16 5.57
N CYS A 7 -4.75 -35.25 5.50
CA CYS A 7 -5.35 -34.87 4.21
C CYS A 7 -5.97 -33.46 4.19
N HIS A 8 -5.55 -32.49 5.01
CA HIS A 8 -6.12 -31.12 4.89
C HIS A 8 -5.15 -29.95 5.09
N THR A 9 -3.90 -30.16 5.50
CA THR A 9 -3.03 -29.08 5.99
C THR A 9 -1.98 -28.59 5.01
N LEU A 10 -1.95 -29.13 3.77
CA LEU A 10 -1.01 -28.72 2.71
C LEU A 10 -1.56 -27.64 1.76
N TYR A 11 -2.78 -27.16 1.97
CA TYR A 11 -3.39 -26.05 1.22
C TYR A 11 -4.02 -25.09 2.22
N GLY A 12 -3.71 -23.79 2.13
CA GLY A 12 -3.92 -22.77 3.18
C GLY A 12 -5.30 -22.71 3.85
N MET A 13 -5.34 -22.04 5.01
CA MET A 13 -6.54 -21.88 5.86
C MET A 13 -7.80 -21.58 5.04
N LYS A 14 -8.73 -22.53 5.00
CA LYS A 14 -10.00 -22.37 4.28
C LYS A 14 -11.02 -21.67 5.19
N MET A 15 -11.54 -20.55 4.72
CA MET A 15 -12.55 -19.75 5.40
C MET A 15 -13.72 -19.51 4.45
N THR A 16 -14.94 -19.49 4.98
CA THR A 16 -16.14 -19.11 4.23
C THR A 16 -16.60 -17.74 4.72
N MET A 17 -16.78 -16.79 3.80
CA MET A 17 -17.29 -15.46 4.12
C MET A 17 -18.20 -14.94 3.00
N HIS A 18 -19.09 -14.02 3.34
CA HIS A 18 -19.91 -13.29 2.38
C HIS A 18 -19.16 -12.03 1.93
N ILE A 19 -18.85 -11.95 0.64
CA ILE A 19 -18.18 -10.80 0.03
C ILE A 19 -19.10 -10.23 -1.06
N ASP A 20 -19.15 -8.91 -1.18
CA ASP A 20 -19.73 -8.24 -2.34
C ASP A 20 -18.84 -8.51 -3.57
N GLU A 21 -19.33 -9.35 -4.48
CA GLU A 21 -18.63 -9.75 -5.69
C GLU A 21 -18.35 -8.57 -6.64
N SER A 22 -19.19 -7.53 -6.63
CA SER A 22 -18.96 -6.34 -7.45
C SER A 22 -17.80 -5.51 -6.93
N LEU A 23 -17.68 -5.40 -5.60
CA LEU A 23 -16.57 -4.73 -4.94
C LEU A 23 -15.29 -5.52 -5.14
N LEU A 24 -15.34 -6.84 -4.94
CA LEU A 24 -14.18 -7.72 -5.11
C LEU A 24 -13.63 -7.64 -6.54
N LYS A 25 -14.50 -7.66 -7.55
CA LYS A 25 -14.08 -7.51 -8.94
C LYS A 25 -13.37 -6.17 -9.19
N ARG A 26 -13.92 -5.05 -8.70
CA ARG A 26 -13.26 -3.74 -8.86
C ARG A 26 -11.90 -3.72 -8.19
N VAL A 27 -11.78 -4.25 -6.97
CA VAL A 27 -10.49 -4.33 -6.26
C VAL A 27 -9.50 -5.20 -7.03
N MET A 28 -9.95 -6.33 -7.59
CA MET A 28 -9.10 -7.19 -8.41
C MET A 28 -8.61 -6.47 -9.68
N ASP A 29 -9.50 -5.75 -10.38
CA ASP A 29 -9.15 -5.02 -11.60
C ASP A 29 -8.22 -3.83 -11.31
N ASP A 30 -8.52 -3.02 -10.29
CA ASP A 30 -7.79 -1.79 -9.95
C ASP A 30 -6.37 -2.07 -9.43
N TYR A 31 -6.16 -3.22 -8.79
CA TYR A 31 -4.88 -3.62 -8.18
C TYR A 31 -4.28 -4.87 -8.84
N GLU A 32 -4.77 -5.24 -10.03
CA GLU A 32 -4.24 -6.33 -10.87
C GLU A 32 -4.08 -7.67 -10.11
N CYS A 33 -5.02 -8.00 -9.23
CA CYS A 33 -4.97 -9.24 -8.45
C CYS A 33 -5.52 -10.43 -9.27
N GLU A 34 -4.71 -11.48 -9.41
CA GLU A 34 -5.08 -12.67 -10.20
C GLU A 34 -6.17 -13.52 -9.54
N THR A 35 -6.18 -13.59 -8.19
CA THR A 35 -7.15 -14.40 -7.44
C THR A 35 -7.88 -13.59 -6.37
N LYS A 36 -9.05 -14.12 -5.96
CA LYS A 36 -9.84 -13.57 -4.86
C LYS A 36 -9.06 -13.53 -3.54
N THR A 37 -8.23 -14.54 -3.30
CA THR A 37 -7.39 -14.62 -2.10
C THR A 37 -6.34 -13.52 -2.10
N ASP A 38 -5.70 -13.27 -3.25
CA ASP A 38 -4.70 -12.21 -3.37
C ASP A 38 -5.31 -10.83 -3.18
N ALA A 39 -6.51 -10.60 -3.74
CA ALA A 39 -7.22 -9.35 -3.53
C ALA A 39 -7.57 -9.09 -2.06
N VAL A 40 -7.98 -10.13 -1.33
CA VAL A 40 -8.29 -10.02 0.11
C VAL A 40 -7.01 -9.81 0.92
N ASP A 41 -5.93 -10.56 0.66
CA ASP A 41 -4.64 -10.37 1.35
C ASP A 41 -4.08 -8.95 1.10
N MET A 42 -4.08 -8.52 -0.16
CA MET A 42 -3.66 -7.19 -0.57
C MET A 42 -4.50 -6.11 0.13
N ALA A 43 -5.83 -6.21 0.12
CA ALA A 43 -6.70 -5.23 0.75
C ALA A 43 -6.46 -5.11 2.27
N LEU A 44 -6.26 -6.23 2.96
CA LEU A 44 -5.98 -6.23 4.40
C LEU A 44 -4.64 -5.57 4.71
N ARG A 45 -3.58 -5.92 3.96
CA ARG A 45 -2.26 -5.28 4.09
C ARG A 45 -2.31 -3.79 3.78
N GLU A 46 -3.08 -3.41 2.77
CA GLU A 46 -3.22 -2.01 2.36
C GLU A 46 -3.90 -1.18 3.44
N MET A 47 -4.97 -1.70 4.04
CA MET A 47 -5.66 -1.03 5.15
C MET A 47 -4.74 -0.85 6.36
N ASP A 48 -3.95 -1.86 6.72
CA ASP A 48 -2.95 -1.76 7.78
C ASP A 48 -1.85 -0.74 7.44
N ARG A 49 -1.31 -0.76 6.22
CA ARG A 49 -0.31 0.21 5.74
C ARG A 49 -0.82 1.64 5.86
N ARG A 50 -2.06 1.90 5.44
CA ARG A 50 -2.68 3.24 5.54
C ARG A 50 -2.82 3.73 6.97
N MET A 51 -3.16 2.84 7.90
CA MET A 51 -3.25 3.19 9.32
C MET A 51 -1.89 3.57 9.89
N ARG A 52 -0.85 2.75 9.63
CA ARG A 52 0.52 3.06 10.06
C ARG A 52 1.05 4.35 9.44
N PHE A 53 0.76 4.59 8.16
CA PHE A 53 1.13 5.83 7.50
C PHE A 53 0.48 7.05 8.16
N ARG A 54 -0.79 6.94 8.54
CA ARG A 54 -1.50 8.01 9.27
C ARG A 54 -0.87 8.27 10.64
N GLU A 55 -0.41 7.24 11.34
CA GLU A 55 0.30 7.40 12.62
C GLU A 55 1.63 8.13 12.44
N ILE A 56 2.42 7.76 11.43
CA ILE A 56 3.65 8.46 11.08
C ILE A 56 3.37 9.93 10.75
N GLY A 57 2.34 10.20 9.93
CA GLY A 57 1.95 11.57 9.58
C GLY A 57 1.53 12.41 10.78
N LYS A 58 0.90 11.82 11.81
CA LYS A 58 0.55 12.50 13.06
C LYS A 58 1.74 12.73 13.98
N ARG A 59 2.64 11.76 14.06
CA ARG A 59 3.87 11.84 14.86
C ARG A 59 4.85 12.86 14.29
N GLY A 60 4.80 13.08 12.97
CA GLY A 60 5.77 13.88 12.25
C GLY A 60 7.04 13.08 11.97
N MET A 61 7.99 13.71 11.28
CA MET A 61 9.25 13.07 10.86
C MET A 61 10.30 12.99 11.98
N GLU A 62 9.94 13.36 13.22
CA GLU A 62 10.86 13.45 14.36
C GLU A 62 12.13 14.28 14.04
N ALA A 63 12.01 15.24 13.14
CA ALA A 63 13.08 16.11 12.66
C ALA A 63 12.68 17.58 12.83
N THR A 64 13.65 18.44 13.12
CA THR A 64 13.41 19.88 13.16
C THR A 64 13.33 20.47 11.75
N PRO A 65 12.74 21.66 11.57
CA PRO A 65 12.72 22.34 10.27
C PRO A 65 14.12 22.53 9.66
N GLU A 66 15.14 22.79 10.48
CA GLU A 66 16.52 22.97 10.03
C GLU A 66 17.12 21.65 9.53
N GLU A 67 16.87 20.54 10.24
CA GLU A 67 17.31 19.20 9.81
C GLU A 67 16.65 18.78 8.50
N LEU A 68 15.35 19.08 8.34
CA LEU A 68 14.63 18.83 7.09
C LEU A 68 15.19 19.67 5.94
N MET A 69 15.58 20.93 6.20
CA MET A 69 16.19 21.79 5.19
C MET A 69 17.58 21.28 4.79
N ALA A 70 18.38 20.83 5.75
CA ALA A 70 19.71 20.26 5.52
C ALA A 70 19.67 18.88 4.84
N ALA A 71 18.53 18.18 4.86
CA ALA A 71 18.36 16.89 4.18
C ALA A 71 18.26 17.01 2.65
N VAL A 72 18.00 18.20 2.12
CA VAL A 72 18.01 18.46 0.68
C VAL A 72 19.44 18.69 0.23
N ASP A 73 19.86 18.00 -0.83
CA ASP A 73 21.19 18.18 -1.43
C ASP A 73 21.38 19.65 -1.85
N PRO A 74 22.44 20.35 -1.40
CA PRO A 74 22.69 21.74 -1.78
C PRO A 74 22.80 21.96 -3.29
N ASP A 75 23.23 20.94 -4.03
CA ASP A 75 23.40 20.99 -5.48
C ASP A 75 22.11 20.59 -6.24
N TYR A 76 20.98 20.45 -5.53
CA TYR A 76 19.68 20.10 -6.10
C TYR A 76 19.06 21.27 -6.89
N ASP A 77 19.39 21.35 -8.17
CA ASP A 77 18.89 22.39 -9.08
C ASP A 77 17.53 21.98 -9.70
N LEU A 78 16.45 22.56 -9.15
CA LEU A 78 15.08 22.36 -9.64
C LEU A 78 14.86 22.93 -11.05
N ASP A 79 15.53 24.03 -11.41
CA ASP A 79 15.30 24.71 -12.68
C ASP A 79 15.86 23.86 -13.83
N VAL A 80 17.03 23.24 -13.64
CA VAL A 80 17.62 22.28 -14.58
C VAL A 80 16.77 21.03 -14.72
N LEU A 81 16.27 20.48 -13.60
CA LEU A 81 15.48 19.24 -13.61
C LEU A 81 14.10 19.41 -14.26
N ARG A 82 13.54 20.63 -14.24
CA ARG A 82 12.16 20.91 -14.66
C ARG A 82 12.06 21.74 -15.95
N VAL A 83 13.15 21.89 -16.71
CA VAL A 83 13.18 22.63 -17.99
C VAL A 83 12.07 22.21 -18.95
N ALA A 84 11.72 20.92 -18.98
CA ALA A 84 10.70 20.38 -19.87
C ALA A 84 9.28 20.34 -19.27
N ASP A 85 9.15 20.63 -17.97
CA ASP A 85 7.86 20.56 -17.28
C ASP A 85 7.04 21.82 -17.57
N THR A 86 5.76 21.64 -17.89
CA THR A 86 4.81 22.76 -17.92
C THR A 86 4.43 23.10 -16.47
N PRO A 87 4.67 24.33 -15.98
CA PRO A 87 4.37 24.66 -14.59
C PRO A 87 2.87 24.62 -14.33
N VAL A 88 2.47 23.85 -13.32
CA VAL A 88 1.08 23.78 -12.85
C VAL A 88 0.96 24.65 -11.60
N LYS A 89 -0.03 25.54 -11.55
CA LYS A 89 -0.37 26.25 -10.32
C LYS A 89 -1.10 25.29 -9.37
N TYR A 90 -0.47 24.99 -8.24
CA TYR A 90 -1.09 24.24 -7.15
C TYR A 90 -1.61 25.21 -6.08
N GLY A 91 -2.82 24.95 -5.57
CA GLY A 91 -3.51 25.84 -4.62
C GLY A 91 -4.29 26.98 -5.29
N LYS A 92 -5.29 27.51 -4.56
CA LYS A 92 -5.95 28.78 -4.91
C LYS A 92 -5.16 29.93 -4.31
#